data_AF-W0VA82-F1
#
_entry.id   AF-W0VA82-F1
#
_cell.length_a   1.000
_cell.length_b   1.000
_cell.length_c   1.000
_cell.angle_alpha   90.00
_cell.angle_beta   90.00
_cell.angle_gamma   90.00
#
_symmetry.space_group_name_H-M   'P 1'
#
loop_
_entity.id
_entity.type
_entity.pdbx_description
1 polymer ?
#
loop_
_entity_poly.entity_id
_entity_poly.type
_entity_poly.pdbx_seq_one_letter_code
_entity_poly.pdbx_strand_id
1 'polypeptide(L)'
;MERRKMRKVHPEFAYQSRELGGQIEGILGDPPNRKNYQAMIASLVSEYASGGGIDDVNMLSFALVDHIQFSNTKGLLAESEDYEFGDASRVFAMASCDGEEAAKMYAAIEENCPDLARQAIITAFLYKNPRLWDDDDQSLDQLAANDDGDDEQDDEYGEDGATDDFSQIFDQDGDDHGR
;
A
#
# COMPACT_ATOMS: atom_id res chain seq x y z
N MET A 1 -4.30 -20.29 20.04
CA MET A 1 -3.87 -18.95 19.60
C MET A 1 -4.35 -18.74 18.18
N GLU A 2 -5.31 -17.85 18.01
CA GLU A 2 -5.82 -17.43 16.71
C GLU A 2 -4.73 -16.56 16.06
N ARG A 3 -4.14 -17.03 14.95
CA ARG A 3 -3.22 -16.20 14.16
C ARG A 3 -3.97 -14.93 13.81
N ARG A 4 -3.52 -13.78 14.30
CA ARG A 4 -4.01 -12.46 13.89
C ARG A 4 -3.91 -12.44 12.36
N LYS A 5 -5.04 -12.65 11.66
CA LYS A 5 -5.09 -12.60 10.20
C LYS A 5 -4.58 -11.21 9.84
N MET A 6 -3.38 -11.13 9.26
CA MET A 6 -2.91 -9.90 8.63
C MET A 6 -4.05 -9.42 7.72
N ARG A 7 -4.49 -8.18 7.91
CA ARG A 7 -5.63 -7.62 7.19
C ARG A 7 -5.23 -7.59 5.73
N LYS A 8 -5.80 -8.47 4.91
CA LYS A 8 -5.31 -8.72 3.55
C LYS A 8 -5.93 -7.72 2.59
N VAL A 9 -5.24 -6.61 2.34
CA VAL A 9 -5.54 -5.80 1.16
C VAL A 9 -5.39 -6.67 -0.10
N HIS A 10 -6.34 -6.56 -1.01
CA HIS A 10 -6.30 -7.30 -2.26
C HIS A 10 -5.04 -6.94 -3.06
N PRO A 11 -4.30 -7.91 -3.66
CA PRO A 11 -3.07 -7.63 -4.39
C PRO A 11 -3.23 -6.60 -5.51
N GLU A 12 -4.38 -6.59 -6.19
CA GLU A 12 -4.68 -5.61 -7.23
C GLU A 12 -4.75 -4.18 -6.66
N PHE A 13 -5.41 -3.98 -5.51
CA PHE A 13 -5.44 -2.67 -4.86
C PHE A 13 -4.06 -2.22 -4.41
N ALA A 14 -3.25 -3.15 -3.90
CA ALA A 14 -1.86 -2.88 -3.55
C ALA A 14 -1.02 -2.46 -4.77
N TYR A 15 -1.21 -3.13 -5.91
CA TYR A 15 -0.54 -2.79 -7.17
C TYR A 15 -0.97 -1.40 -7.66
N GLN A 16 -2.27 -1.15 -7.83
CA GLN A 16 -2.78 0.14 -8.32
C GLN A 16 -2.39 1.29 -7.40
N SER A 17 -2.34 1.07 -6.07
CA SER A 17 -1.88 2.09 -5.13
C SER A 17 -0.40 2.47 -5.30
N ARG A 18 0.45 1.51 -5.67
CA ARG A 18 1.88 1.77 -5.93
C ARG A 18 2.07 2.44 -7.29
N GLU A 19 1.34 1.99 -8.31
CA GLU A 19 1.34 2.62 -9.64
C GLU A 19 0.88 4.07 -9.57
N LEU A 20 -0.14 4.37 -8.76
CA LEU A 20 -0.59 5.74 -8.51
C LEU A 20 0.54 6.62 -7.94
N GLY A 21 1.34 6.08 -7.00
CA GLY A 21 2.51 6.77 -6.48
C GLY A 21 3.54 7.07 -7.57
N GLY A 22 3.90 6.06 -8.37
CA GLY A 22 4.82 6.23 -9.49
C GLY A 22 4.31 7.21 -10.54
N GLN A 23 3.00 7.22 -10.81
CA GLN A 23 2.36 8.19 -11.71
C GLN A 23 2.48 9.61 -11.16
N ILE A 24 2.14 9.83 -9.88
CA ILE A 24 2.25 11.13 -9.21
C ILE A 24 3.68 11.66 -9.28
N GLU A 25 4.67 10.80 -8.97
CA GLU A 25 6.08 11.14 -9.03
C GLU A 25 6.53 11.46 -10.46
N GLY A 26 6.13 10.66 -11.46
CA GLY A 26 6.46 10.89 -12.86
C GLY A 26 5.89 12.21 -13.40
N ILE A 27 4.69 12.59 -12.96
CA ILE A 27 4.03 13.84 -13.35
C ILE A 27 4.69 15.05 -12.69
N LEU A 28 5.04 14.92 -11.40
CA LEU A 28 5.77 15.96 -10.69
C LEU A 28 7.16 16.15 -11.32
N GLY A 29 7.86 15.07 -11.63
CA GLY A 29 9.21 15.09 -12.18
C GLY A 29 10.26 15.61 -11.18
N ASP A 30 11.50 15.73 -11.66
CA ASP A 30 12.64 16.23 -10.89
C ASP A 30 13.40 17.32 -11.71
N PRO A 31 13.35 18.62 -11.30
CA PRO A 31 12.69 19.13 -10.10
C PRO A 31 11.15 19.17 -10.21
N PRO A 32 10.41 19.15 -9.07
CA PRO A 32 8.95 19.07 -9.10
C PRO A 32 8.24 20.24 -9.79
N ASN A 33 7.43 19.92 -10.81
CA ASN A 33 6.56 20.84 -11.55
C ASN A 33 5.12 20.80 -11.02
N ARG A 34 4.90 21.42 -9.86
CA ARG A 34 3.58 21.49 -9.21
C ARG A 34 2.51 22.16 -10.07
N LYS A 35 2.89 23.10 -10.95
CA LYS A 35 1.94 23.78 -11.84
C LYS A 35 1.35 22.82 -12.87
N ASN A 36 2.20 22.00 -13.49
CA ASN A 36 1.77 21.00 -14.46
C ASN A 36 0.90 19.92 -13.80
N TYR A 37 1.34 19.44 -12.64
CA TYR A 37 0.59 18.48 -11.82
C TYR A 37 -0.84 18.98 -11.52
N GLN A 38 -0.97 20.20 -10.97
CA GLN A 38 -2.27 20.79 -10.64
C GLN A 38 -3.14 21.04 -11.88
N ALA A 39 -2.55 21.43 -13.00
CA ALA A 39 -3.29 21.62 -14.25
C ALA A 39 -3.91 20.32 -14.77
N MET A 40 -3.21 19.20 -14.62
CA MET A 40 -3.71 17.90 -15.02
C MET A 40 -4.80 17.36 -14.09
N ILE A 41 -4.63 17.50 -12.76
CA ILE A 41 -5.71 17.18 -11.81
C ILE A 41 -6.96 17.99 -12.14
N ALA A 42 -6.83 19.31 -12.32
CA ALA A 42 -7.97 20.17 -12.64
C ALA A 42 -8.66 19.77 -13.96
N SER A 43 -7.88 19.36 -14.97
CA SER A 43 -8.43 18.88 -16.25
C SER A 43 -9.21 17.57 -16.08
N LEU A 44 -8.67 16.60 -15.33
CA LEU A 44 -9.35 15.33 -15.07
C LEU A 44 -10.62 15.53 -14.23
N VAL A 45 -10.54 16.33 -13.17
CA VAL A 45 -11.71 16.66 -12.33
C VAL A 45 -12.83 17.26 -13.18
N SER A 46 -12.50 18.19 -14.07
CA SER A 46 -13.48 18.81 -14.98
C SER A 46 -14.07 17.80 -15.97
N GLU A 47 -13.25 16.91 -16.53
CA GLU A 47 -13.71 15.88 -17.47
C GLU A 47 -14.69 14.91 -16.80
N TYR A 48 -14.33 14.36 -15.63
CA TYR A 48 -15.23 13.47 -14.89
C TYR A 48 -16.48 14.18 -14.38
N ALA A 49 -16.38 15.45 -13.95
CA ALA A 49 -17.54 16.26 -13.55
C ALA A 49 -18.54 16.49 -14.70
N SER A 50 -18.07 16.45 -15.95
CA SER A 50 -18.93 16.55 -17.13
C SER A 50 -19.53 15.21 -17.59
N GLY A 51 -19.16 14.10 -16.95
CA GLY A 51 -19.56 12.74 -17.34
C GLY A 51 -18.74 12.15 -18.49
N GLY A 52 -17.70 12.86 -18.98
CA GLY A 52 -16.79 12.41 -20.04
C GLY A 52 -15.60 11.58 -19.55
N GLY A 53 -15.64 11.13 -18.30
CA GLY A 53 -14.56 10.43 -17.62
C GLY A 53 -13.91 9.28 -18.39
N ILE A 54 -12.61 9.07 -18.13
CA ILE A 54 -11.86 7.93 -18.66
C ILE A 54 -12.21 6.69 -17.83
N ASP A 55 -12.47 5.56 -18.47
CA ASP A 55 -12.72 4.28 -17.79
C ASP A 55 -11.40 3.63 -17.33
N ASP A 56 -10.68 4.32 -16.44
CA ASP A 56 -9.37 3.91 -15.94
C ASP A 56 -9.24 4.25 -14.44
N VAL A 57 -9.01 3.20 -13.63
CA VAL A 57 -8.91 3.31 -12.16
C VAL A 57 -7.78 4.25 -11.75
N ASN A 58 -6.64 4.23 -12.44
CA ASN A 58 -5.50 5.07 -12.10
C ASN A 58 -5.77 6.52 -12.42
N MET A 59 -6.38 6.82 -13.57
CA MET A 59 -6.76 8.20 -13.92
C MET A 59 -7.78 8.76 -12.93
N LEU A 60 -8.78 7.96 -12.53
CA LEU A 60 -9.78 8.42 -11.56
C LEU A 60 -9.18 8.55 -10.16
N SER A 61 -8.32 7.62 -9.73
CA SER A 61 -7.64 7.71 -8.43
C SER A 61 -6.76 8.96 -8.35
N PHE A 62 -6.05 9.28 -9.45
CA PHE A 62 -5.24 10.47 -9.56
C PHE A 62 -6.08 11.76 -9.53
N ALA A 63 -7.25 11.79 -10.18
CA ALA A 63 -8.18 12.92 -10.09
C ALA A 63 -8.72 13.12 -8.67
N LEU A 64 -8.88 12.03 -7.90
CA LEU A 64 -9.41 12.07 -6.53
C LEU A 64 -8.36 12.45 -5.48
N VAL A 65 -7.08 12.10 -5.67
CA VAL A 65 -6.08 12.02 -4.59
C VAL A 65 -5.91 13.29 -3.76
N ASP A 66 -5.96 14.46 -4.41
CA ASP A 66 -5.80 15.77 -3.77
C ASP A 66 -7.12 16.30 -3.17
N HIS A 67 -8.27 15.78 -3.59
CA HIS A 67 -9.59 16.28 -3.22
C HIS A 67 -10.34 15.37 -2.24
N ILE A 68 -9.99 14.09 -2.17
CA ILE A 68 -10.72 13.09 -1.39
C ILE A 68 -10.30 13.09 0.09
N GLN A 69 -11.31 13.03 0.94
CA GLN A 69 -11.22 12.84 2.39
C GLN A 69 -11.92 11.55 2.81
N PHE A 70 -11.48 10.96 3.92
CA PHE A 70 -11.98 9.69 4.42
C PHE A 70 -12.53 9.83 5.84
N SER A 71 -13.78 9.42 6.05
CA SER A 71 -14.44 9.48 7.36
C SER A 71 -14.35 8.15 8.12
N ASN A 72 -14.12 7.04 7.43
CA ASN A 72 -14.04 5.70 8.04
C ASN A 72 -12.91 4.83 7.44
N THR A 73 -11.70 5.03 7.95
CA THR A 73 -10.50 4.30 7.48
C THR A 73 -10.57 2.80 7.75
N LYS A 74 -11.19 2.37 8.86
CA LYS A 74 -11.33 0.95 9.19
C LYS A 74 -12.28 0.24 8.23
N GLY A 75 -13.38 0.90 7.86
CA GLY A 75 -14.34 0.39 6.89
C GLY A 75 -13.74 0.33 5.49
N LEU A 76 -13.06 1.39 5.03
CA LEU A 76 -12.37 1.40 3.74
C LEU A 76 -11.31 0.30 3.63
N LEU A 77 -10.55 0.06 4.71
CA LEU A 77 -9.59 -1.05 4.71
C LEU A 77 -10.26 -2.42 4.64
N ALA A 78 -11.47 -2.59 5.21
CA ALA A 78 -12.23 -3.83 5.06
C ALA A 78 -12.78 -4.00 3.64
N GLU A 79 -13.24 -2.92 3.00
CA GLU A 79 -13.70 -2.96 1.60
C GLU A 79 -12.55 -3.22 0.61
N SER A 80 -11.29 -3.00 1.02
CA SER A 80 -10.11 -3.31 0.21
C SER A 80 -9.75 -4.80 0.11
N GLU A 81 -10.47 -5.69 0.80
CA GLU A 81 -10.27 -7.14 0.70
C GLU A 81 -10.82 -7.73 -0.61
N ASP A 82 -11.79 -7.05 -1.27
CA ASP A 82 -12.46 -7.51 -2.49
C ASP A 82 -12.40 -6.47 -3.62
N TYR A 83 -11.61 -6.79 -4.64
CA TYR A 83 -11.44 -5.93 -5.81
C TYR A 83 -12.58 -6.05 -6.82
N GLU A 84 -13.27 -7.18 -6.91
CA GLU A 84 -14.26 -7.45 -7.98
C GLU A 84 -15.69 -7.14 -7.52
N PHE A 85 -16.10 -7.58 -6.32
CA PHE A 85 -17.52 -7.64 -5.93
C PHE A 85 -17.92 -6.75 -4.73
N GLY A 86 -17.13 -5.72 -4.42
CA GLY A 86 -17.43 -4.80 -3.33
C GLY A 86 -18.63 -3.86 -3.59
N ASP A 87 -19.14 -3.24 -2.53
CA ASP A 87 -20.34 -2.38 -2.56
C ASP A 87 -19.94 -0.90 -2.70
N ALA A 88 -20.14 -0.33 -3.89
CA ALA A 88 -19.84 1.06 -4.16
C ALA A 88 -20.51 2.01 -3.16
N SER A 89 -21.79 1.80 -2.84
CA SER A 89 -22.55 2.70 -1.96
C SER A 89 -21.95 2.81 -0.56
N ARG A 90 -21.37 1.73 -0.04
CA ARG A 90 -20.64 1.72 1.24
C ARG A 90 -19.38 2.57 1.18
N VAL A 91 -18.62 2.43 0.10
CA VAL A 91 -17.38 3.21 -0.10
C VAL A 91 -17.69 4.69 -0.23
N PHE A 92 -18.71 5.05 -1.01
CA PHE A 92 -19.19 6.44 -1.14
C PHE A 92 -19.62 7.05 0.20
N ALA A 93 -20.28 6.26 1.07
CA ALA A 93 -20.66 6.73 2.41
C ALA A 93 -19.47 6.99 3.36
N MET A 94 -18.26 6.50 3.02
CA MET A 94 -17.06 6.60 3.85
C MET A 94 -16.04 7.63 3.35
N ALA A 95 -16.34 8.31 2.25
CA ALA A 95 -15.47 9.30 1.64
C ALA A 95 -16.26 10.51 1.09
N SER A 96 -15.57 11.63 0.93
CA SER A 96 -16.13 12.85 0.37
C SER A 96 -15.06 13.65 -0.36
N CYS A 97 -15.44 14.48 -1.32
CA CYS A 97 -14.52 15.39 -2.00
C CYS A 97 -14.69 16.85 -1.55
N ASP A 98 -13.57 17.54 -1.37
CA ASP A 98 -13.51 18.97 -1.09
C ASP A 98 -13.53 19.81 -2.37
N GLY A 99 -14.34 20.86 -2.36
CA GLY A 99 -14.44 21.83 -3.46
C GLY A 99 -15.62 21.54 -4.39
N GLU A 100 -16.17 22.60 -4.98
CA GLU A 100 -17.40 22.52 -5.76
C GLU A 100 -17.28 21.58 -6.97
N GLU A 101 -16.19 21.70 -7.73
CA GLU A 101 -16.00 20.90 -8.95
C GLU A 101 -15.68 19.43 -8.63
N ALA A 102 -14.88 19.19 -7.59
CA ALA A 102 -14.59 17.83 -7.15
C ALA A 102 -15.84 17.14 -6.56
N ALA A 103 -16.73 17.89 -5.90
CA ALA A 103 -18.03 17.37 -5.46
C ALA A 103 -18.94 17.01 -6.64
N LYS A 104 -18.94 17.80 -7.72
CA LYS A 104 -19.65 17.46 -8.97
C LYS A 104 -19.07 16.20 -9.61
N MET A 105 -17.74 16.10 -9.71
CA MET A 105 -17.08 14.88 -10.14
C MET A 105 -17.53 13.69 -9.31
N TYR A 106 -17.48 13.80 -7.98
CA TYR A 106 -17.81 12.73 -7.06
C TYR A 106 -19.26 12.23 -7.24
N ALA A 107 -20.21 13.15 -7.40
CA ALA A 107 -21.60 12.80 -7.71
C ALA A 107 -21.74 12.16 -9.12
N ALA A 108 -21.03 12.67 -10.12
CA ALA A 108 -21.08 12.15 -11.48
C ALA A 108 -20.53 10.73 -11.59
N ILE A 109 -19.43 10.40 -10.89
CA ILE A 109 -18.85 9.06 -10.90
C ILE A 109 -19.69 8.06 -10.07
N GLU A 110 -20.40 8.53 -9.03
CA GLU A 110 -21.36 7.72 -8.29
C GLU A 110 -22.53 7.26 -9.18
N GLU A 111 -23.03 8.16 -10.03
CA GLU A 111 -24.15 7.89 -10.93
C GLU A 111 -23.73 7.05 -12.15
N ASN A 112 -22.60 7.39 -12.78
CA ASN A 112 -22.25 6.86 -14.11
C ASN A 112 -21.33 5.63 -14.07
N CYS A 113 -20.43 5.53 -13.08
CA CYS A 113 -19.43 4.47 -13.02
C CYS A 113 -19.10 4.05 -11.58
N PRO A 114 -20.10 3.57 -10.79
CA PRO A 114 -19.94 3.32 -9.37
C PRO A 114 -18.87 2.27 -9.03
N ASP A 115 -18.71 1.23 -9.83
CA ASP A 115 -17.70 0.18 -9.58
C ASP A 115 -16.27 0.69 -9.81
N LEU A 116 -16.07 1.45 -10.90
CA LEU A 116 -14.80 2.11 -11.18
C LEU A 116 -14.45 3.10 -10.06
N ALA A 117 -15.43 3.90 -9.64
CA ALA A 117 -15.26 4.87 -8.57
C ALA A 117 -14.95 4.19 -7.23
N ARG A 118 -15.62 3.08 -6.92
CA ARG A 118 -15.33 2.26 -5.73
C ARG A 118 -13.86 1.87 -5.70
N GLN A 119 -13.37 1.33 -6.80
CA GLN A 119 -11.98 0.89 -6.90
C GLN A 119 -11.03 2.08 -6.77
N ALA A 120 -11.30 3.19 -7.45
CA ALA A 120 -10.46 4.38 -7.41
C ALA A 120 -10.40 5.05 -6.02
N ILE A 121 -11.52 5.10 -5.30
CA ILE A 121 -11.58 5.62 -3.92
C ILE A 121 -10.72 4.76 -2.99
N ILE A 122 -10.82 3.42 -3.08
CA ILE A 122 -10.01 2.51 -2.27
C ILE A 122 -8.52 2.64 -2.63
N THR A 123 -8.18 2.70 -3.91
CA THR A 123 -6.79 2.92 -4.37
C THR A 123 -6.22 4.23 -3.82
N ALA A 124 -6.95 5.33 -3.92
CA ALA A 124 -6.53 6.62 -3.35
C ALA A 124 -6.43 6.57 -1.81
N PHE A 125 -7.31 5.83 -1.14
CA PHE A 125 -7.24 5.61 0.30
C PHE A 125 -5.96 4.89 0.71
N LEU A 126 -5.63 3.79 0.03
CA LEU A 126 -4.42 3.01 0.32
C LEU A 126 -3.16 3.83 0.05
N TYR A 127 -3.11 4.57 -1.06
CA TYR A 127 -1.98 5.44 -1.38
C TYR A 127 -1.75 6.50 -0.30
N LYS A 128 -2.82 7.09 0.24
CA LYS A 128 -2.73 8.09 1.31
C LYS A 128 -2.43 7.48 2.69
N ASN A 129 -2.51 6.16 2.84
CA ASN A 129 -2.37 5.47 4.12
C ASN A 129 -1.48 4.20 4.03
N PRO A 130 -0.25 4.27 3.52
CA PRO A 130 0.61 3.10 3.29
C PRO A 130 0.83 2.28 4.56
N ARG A 131 1.03 2.93 5.71
CA ARG A 131 1.20 2.29 7.03
C ARG A 131 0.07 1.37 7.47
N LEU A 132 -1.11 1.47 6.87
CA LEU A 132 -2.26 0.64 7.25
C LEU A 132 -2.25 -0.73 6.57
N TRP A 133 -1.43 -0.94 5.54
CA TRP A 133 -1.52 -2.11 4.69
C TRP A 133 -0.21 -2.55 4.03
N ASP A 134 0.78 -1.68 3.90
CA ASP A 134 2.05 -2.00 3.27
C ASP A 134 2.95 -2.72 4.27
N ASP A 135 3.19 -4.01 4.03
CA ASP A 135 4.06 -4.85 4.85
C ASP A 135 5.54 -4.43 4.76
N ASP A 136 5.91 -3.59 3.79
CA ASP A 136 7.27 -3.07 3.63
C ASP A 136 7.58 -1.91 4.62
N ASP A 137 6.57 -1.28 5.23
CA ASP A 137 6.72 -0.24 6.27
C ASP A 137 6.66 -0.84 7.69
N GLN A 138 7.27 -2.02 7.86
CA GLN A 138 7.62 -2.58 9.17
C GLN A 138 8.83 -1.80 9.70
N SER A 139 8.60 -0.57 10.17
CA SER A 139 9.62 0.22 10.84
C SER A 139 10.23 -0.58 11.99
N LEU A 140 11.53 -0.36 12.26
CA LEU A 140 12.28 -1.03 13.33
C LEU A 140 11.56 -1.03 14.70
N ASP A 141 10.66 -0.08 14.94
CA ASP A 141 9.81 -0.02 16.14
C ASP A 141 8.84 -1.21 16.27
N GLN A 142 8.34 -1.79 15.16
CA GLN A 142 7.51 -3.01 15.19
C GLN A 142 8.34 -4.29 15.33
N LEU A 143 9.59 -4.28 14.83
CA LEU A 143 10.55 -5.36 15.09
C LEU A 143 10.96 -5.37 16.58
N ALA A 144 11.19 -4.19 17.17
CA ALA A 144 11.50 -4.04 18.59
C ALA A 144 10.31 -4.39 19.51
N ALA A 145 9.07 -4.19 19.05
CA ALA A 145 7.87 -4.58 19.82
C ALA A 145 7.59 -6.10 19.82
N ASN A 146 8.26 -6.87 18.96
CA ASN A 146 8.25 -8.33 18.97
C ASN A 146 9.59 -8.93 19.40
N ASP A 147 10.57 -8.08 19.76
CA ASP A 147 11.81 -8.44 20.45
C ASP A 147 11.59 -8.28 21.95
N ASP A 148 10.57 -8.97 22.48
CA ASP A 148 10.55 -9.29 23.90
C ASP A 148 11.68 -10.29 24.12
N GLY A 149 12.88 -9.76 24.34
CA GLY A 149 14.00 -10.48 24.90
C GLY A 149 13.59 -11.00 26.28
N ASP A 150 12.96 -12.18 26.29
CA ASP A 150 12.76 -12.96 27.50
C ASP A 150 13.81 -14.07 27.50
N ASP A 151 14.95 -13.70 28.07
CA ASP A 151 15.95 -14.60 28.60
C ASP A 151 15.31 -15.44 29.73
N GLU A 152 14.58 -16.49 29.39
CA GLU A 152 14.36 -17.61 30.31
C GLU A 152 15.43 -18.67 30.05
N GLN A 153 16.50 -18.55 30.84
CA GLN A 153 17.33 -19.67 31.27
C GLN A 153 16.42 -20.85 31.65
N ASP A 154 16.49 -21.95 30.90
CA ASP A 154 16.10 -23.26 31.38
C ASP A 154 17.31 -24.19 31.28
N ASP A 155 18.00 -24.23 32.42
CA ASP A 155 19.12 -25.05 32.80
C ASP A 155 18.72 -26.53 32.97
N GLU A 156 18.53 -27.28 31.88
CA GLU A 156 18.52 -28.75 31.96
C GLU A 156 18.84 -29.46 30.64
N TYR A 157 20.06 -29.36 30.12
CA TYR A 157 20.73 -30.48 29.42
C TYR A 157 22.25 -30.35 29.59
N GLY A 158 22.85 -31.39 30.17
CA GLY A 158 24.21 -31.39 30.68
C GLY A 158 25.30 -31.19 29.63
N GLU A 159 26.39 -30.57 30.11
CA GLU A 159 27.79 -30.90 29.82
C GLU A 159 28.04 -31.74 28.55
N ASP A 160 28.31 -31.07 27.43
CA ASP A 160 29.36 -31.53 26.51
C ASP A 160 29.88 -30.39 25.60
N GLY A 161 31.19 -30.16 25.65
CA GLY A 161 32.00 -29.82 24.49
C GLY A 161 31.82 -28.48 23.79
N ALA A 162 32.11 -27.35 24.45
CA ALA A 162 32.71 -26.23 23.74
C ALA A 162 34.14 -26.63 23.31
N THR A 163 34.28 -27.28 22.15
CA THR A 163 35.59 -27.55 21.53
C THR A 163 35.52 -27.43 20.02
N ASP A 164 36.04 -26.29 19.52
CA ASP A 164 36.91 -26.19 18.33
C ASP A 164 36.61 -27.06 17.11
N ASP A 165 35.45 -26.87 16.47
CA ASP A 165 35.15 -27.47 15.14
C ASP A 165 34.86 -26.42 14.05
N PHE A 166 35.57 -25.28 14.10
CA PHE A 166 35.56 -24.28 13.02
C PHE A 166 36.96 -23.91 12.53
N SER A 167 38.02 -24.32 13.22
CA SER A 167 39.42 -24.02 12.92
C SER A 167 40.13 -25.09 12.07
N GLN A 168 39.48 -26.20 11.74
CA GLN A 168 40.09 -27.30 10.95
C GLN A 168 39.61 -27.43 9.49
N ILE A 169 38.66 -26.61 9.03
CA ILE A 169 38.18 -26.68 7.63
C ILE A 169 39.16 -26.06 6.61
N PHE A 170 40.10 -25.21 7.05
CA PHE A 170 40.96 -24.45 6.13
C PHE A 170 42.42 -24.91 6.05
N ASP A 171 42.82 -25.99 6.73
CA ASP A 171 44.23 -26.40 6.79
C ASP A 171 44.49 -27.90 6.55
N GLN A 172 43.68 -28.55 5.70
CA GLN A 172 44.00 -29.89 5.20
C GLN A 172 43.71 -30.08 3.70
N ASP A 173 44.77 -30.52 3.01
CA ASP A 173 44.93 -30.94 1.61
C ASP A 173 45.44 -29.86 0.64
N GLY A 174 46.70 -29.89 0.18
CA GLY A 174 47.74 -30.91 0.31
C GLY A 174 48.77 -30.71 -0.80
N ASP A 175 49.98 -30.33 -0.44
CA ASP A 175 51.16 -30.34 -1.30
C ASP A 175 51.79 -31.74 -1.17
N ASP A 176 51.76 -32.58 -2.22
CA ASP A 176 52.80 -33.60 -2.43
C ASP A 176 52.88 -34.11 -3.88
N HIS A 177 54.11 -34.41 -4.26
CA HIS A 177 54.73 -34.59 -5.55
C HIS A 177 54.38 -35.86 -6.33
N GLY A 178 54.51 -35.77 -7.65
CA GLY A 178 55.32 -36.74 -8.41
C GLY A 178 54.60 -37.69 -9.37
N ARG A 179 54.64 -37.34 -10.67
CA ARG A 179 55.03 -38.24 -11.78
C ARG A 179 55.39 -37.44 -13.03
#